data_AF-A0A2E6Y300-F1
#
_entry.id   AF-A0A2E6Y300-F1
#
_cell.length_a   1.000
_cell.length_b   1.000
_cell.length_c   1.000
_cell.angle_alpha   90.00
_cell.angle_beta   90.00
_cell.angle_gamma   90.00
#
_symmetry.space_group_name_H-M   'P 1'
#
loop_
_entity.id
_entity.type
_entity.pdbx_description
1 polymer ?
#
loop_
_entity_poly.entity_id
_entity_poly.type
_entity_poly.pdbx_seq_one_letter_code
_entity_poly.pdbx_strand_id
1 'polypeptide(L)'
;MRRADRLLQILQILRRARAPVSGAAIAEELEVSLRTIYRDIAALEGTGVPVRGEAGIGYVLEEGYDLPPLMFTAEELEVVMLGLRMAEGRGDAALARTARDAVAKIATVLPAHLREGFLDAPLYAPSAALPPEDRICLARLREGLRSGRKLEIVYQVPGRVPERRVVWPIVLAFFERARVLAAWCELRGAYRNFRSDRILSMEVLEARPPRARSWLYRDWWAVEMKPLEEERRACMVAARSA
;
A
#
# COMPACT_ATOMS: atom_id res chain seq x y z
N MET A 1 10.75 -20.79 -13.53
CA MET A 1 9.48 -20.17 -13.09
C MET A 1 8.72 -21.11 -12.14
N ARG A 2 8.13 -20.60 -11.04
CA ARG A 2 7.29 -21.42 -10.14
C ARG A 2 5.98 -21.79 -10.82
N ARG A 3 5.37 -22.92 -10.44
CA ARG A 3 4.15 -23.42 -11.09
C ARG A 3 2.97 -22.45 -10.95
N ALA A 4 2.76 -21.87 -9.78
CA ALA A 4 1.66 -20.93 -9.52
C ALA A 4 1.74 -19.69 -10.43
N ASP A 5 2.93 -19.09 -10.55
CA ASP A 5 3.16 -17.93 -11.43
C ASP A 5 2.84 -18.28 -12.90
N ARG A 6 3.23 -19.48 -13.34
CA ARG A 6 2.98 -19.95 -14.70
C ARG A 6 1.48 -20.15 -14.98
N LEU A 7 0.74 -20.73 -14.04
CA LEU A 7 -0.72 -20.90 -14.17
C LEU A 7 -1.43 -19.54 -14.29
N LEU A 8 -1.01 -18.55 -13.48
CA LEU A 8 -1.54 -17.19 -13.58
C LEU A 8 -1.21 -16.55 -14.93
N GLN A 9 0.03 -16.71 -15.44
CA GLN A 9 0.39 -16.15 -16.74
C GLN A 9 -0.36 -16.80 -17.91
N ILE A 10 -0.60 -18.12 -17.87
CA ILE A 10 -1.45 -18.80 -18.87
C ILE A 10 -2.84 -18.16 -18.91
N LEU A 11 -3.46 -17.93 -17.74
CA LEU A 11 -4.77 -17.28 -17.65
C LEU A 11 -4.75 -15.85 -18.22
N GLN A 12 -3.68 -15.09 -17.98
CA GLN A 12 -3.54 -13.74 -18.53
C GLN A 12 -3.39 -13.74 -20.05
N ILE A 13 -2.66 -14.70 -20.62
CA ILE A 13 -2.50 -14.88 -22.07
C ILE A 13 -3.87 -15.19 -22.70
N LEU A 14 -4.62 -16.13 -22.14
CA LEU A 14 -5.94 -16.50 -22.65
C LEU A 14 -6.95 -15.35 -22.52
N ARG A 15 -6.90 -14.58 -21.42
CA ARG A 15 -7.83 -13.47 -21.17
C ARG A 15 -7.66 -12.30 -22.12
N ARG A 16 -6.41 -11.95 -22.47
CA ARG A 16 -6.14 -10.81 -23.37
C ARG A 16 -6.33 -11.16 -24.85
N ALA A 17 -6.38 -12.45 -25.18
CA ALA A 17 -6.58 -12.92 -26.53
C ALA A 17 -8.06 -12.79 -26.93
N ARG A 18 -8.30 -12.25 -28.13
CA ARG A 18 -9.66 -12.16 -28.72
C ARG A 18 -10.04 -13.41 -29.52
N ALA A 19 -9.14 -14.37 -29.63
CA ALA A 19 -9.28 -15.59 -30.40
C ALA A 19 -8.53 -16.73 -29.69
N PRO A 20 -8.82 -18.01 -30.01
CA PRO A 20 -8.11 -19.15 -29.45
C PRO A 20 -6.59 -19.04 -29.61
N VAL A 21 -5.85 -19.36 -28.55
CA VAL A 21 -4.38 -19.31 -28.53
C VAL A 21 -3.83 -20.74 -28.58
N SER A 22 -2.96 -21.03 -29.54
CA SER A 22 -2.37 -22.37 -29.65
C SER A 22 -1.48 -22.68 -28.44
N GLY A 23 -1.44 -23.95 -28.02
CA GLY A 23 -0.53 -24.37 -26.94
C GLY A 23 0.94 -24.08 -27.25
N ALA A 24 1.33 -24.08 -28.53
CA ALA A 24 2.67 -23.75 -28.98
C ALA A 24 3.00 -22.25 -28.75
N ALA A 25 2.07 -21.35 -29.05
CA ALA A 25 2.24 -19.92 -28.80
C ALA A 25 2.36 -19.60 -27.29
N ILE A 26 1.55 -20.27 -26.47
CA ILE A 26 1.64 -20.14 -25.00
C ILE A 26 2.99 -20.68 -24.50
N ALA A 27 3.46 -21.79 -25.06
CA ALA A 27 4.73 -22.41 -24.70
C ALA A 27 5.93 -21.51 -25.06
N GLU A 28 5.90 -20.91 -26.24
CA GLU A 28 6.90 -19.96 -26.73
C GLU A 28 6.95 -18.70 -25.84
N GLU A 29 5.80 -18.08 -25.55
CA GLU A 29 5.75 -16.88 -24.73
C GLU A 29 6.25 -17.11 -23.29
N LEU A 30 5.95 -18.27 -22.72
CA LEU A 30 6.33 -18.61 -21.36
C LEU A 30 7.70 -19.31 -21.25
N GLU A 31 8.38 -19.49 -22.38
CA GLU A 31 9.68 -20.19 -22.48
C GLU A 31 9.67 -21.57 -21.80
N VAL A 32 8.59 -22.34 -22.04
CA VAL A 32 8.42 -23.70 -21.50
C VAL A 32 8.07 -24.70 -22.60
N SER A 33 8.16 -25.99 -22.30
CA SER A 33 7.76 -27.02 -23.25
C SER A 33 6.24 -27.10 -23.44
N LEU A 34 5.81 -27.48 -24.64
CA LEU A 34 4.38 -27.73 -24.95
C LEU A 34 3.74 -28.75 -24.00
N ARG A 35 4.47 -29.80 -23.62
CA ARG A 35 4.04 -30.79 -22.61
C ARG A 35 3.73 -30.14 -21.25
N THR A 36 4.47 -29.09 -20.88
CA THR A 36 4.23 -28.34 -19.64
C THR A 36 2.93 -27.56 -19.72
N ILE A 37 2.66 -26.90 -20.85
CA ILE A 37 1.40 -26.19 -21.10
C ILE A 37 0.22 -27.14 -21.01
N TYR A 38 0.25 -28.30 -21.67
CA TYR A 38 -0.84 -29.28 -21.59
C TYR A 38 -1.13 -29.73 -20.16
N ARG A 39 -0.10 -29.99 -19.37
CA ARG A 39 -0.27 -30.38 -17.96
C ARG A 39 -0.82 -29.23 -17.10
N ASP A 40 -0.46 -27.99 -17.41
CA ASP A 40 -0.92 -26.83 -16.66
C ASP A 40 -2.34 -26.42 -17.05
N ILE A 41 -2.73 -26.56 -18.32
CA ILE A 41 -4.12 -26.42 -18.77
C ILE A 41 -5.00 -27.47 -18.08
N ALA A 42 -4.59 -28.74 -18.08
CA ALA A 42 -5.34 -29.79 -17.38
C ALA A 42 -5.46 -29.52 -15.87
N ALA A 43 -4.45 -28.87 -15.27
CA ALA A 43 -4.52 -28.46 -13.87
C ALA A 43 -5.50 -27.30 -13.65
N LEU A 44 -5.55 -26.31 -14.56
CA LEU A 44 -6.53 -25.23 -14.52
C LEU A 44 -7.96 -25.80 -14.66
N GLU A 45 -8.19 -26.67 -15.65
CA GLU A 45 -9.47 -27.37 -15.83
C GLU A 45 -9.86 -28.16 -14.57
N GLY A 46 -8.91 -28.88 -13.98
CA GLY A 46 -9.11 -29.64 -12.74
C GLY A 46 -9.45 -28.78 -11.52
N THR A 47 -9.17 -27.47 -11.56
CA THR A 47 -9.55 -26.49 -10.51
C THR A 47 -10.85 -25.75 -10.81
N GLY A 48 -11.57 -26.12 -11.88
CA GLY A 48 -12.83 -25.49 -12.26
C GLY A 48 -12.68 -24.21 -13.09
N VAL A 49 -11.49 -23.94 -13.63
CA VAL A 49 -11.30 -22.87 -14.63
C VAL A 49 -11.91 -23.35 -15.96
N PRO A 50 -12.85 -22.60 -16.57
CA PRO A 50 -13.49 -22.95 -17.83
C PRO A 50 -12.58 -22.58 -19.00
N VAL A 51 -11.45 -23.27 -19.10
CA VAL A 51 -10.62 -23.28 -20.30
C VAL A 51 -11.21 -24.33 -21.23
N ARG A 52 -11.50 -23.95 -22.48
CA ARG A 52 -11.80 -24.91 -23.55
C ARG A 52 -10.60 -25.02 -24.46
N GLY A 53 -10.29 -26.23 -24.90
CA GLY A 53 -9.24 -26.47 -25.87
C GLY A 53 -9.60 -27.60 -26.83
N GLU A 54 -9.36 -27.39 -28.12
CA GLU A 54 -9.46 -28.45 -29.13
C GLU A 54 -8.16 -28.50 -29.95
N ALA A 55 -7.73 -29.72 -30.28
CA ALA A 55 -6.53 -29.95 -31.06
C ALA A 55 -6.65 -29.27 -32.43
N GLY A 56 -5.68 -28.44 -32.78
CA GLY A 56 -5.69 -27.66 -34.03
C GLY A 56 -6.43 -26.32 -33.96
N ILE A 57 -7.22 -26.07 -32.91
CA ILE A 57 -7.92 -24.78 -32.69
C ILE A 57 -7.19 -23.94 -31.63
N GLY A 58 -6.68 -24.57 -30.57
CA GLY A 58 -6.04 -23.89 -29.45
C GLY A 58 -6.95 -23.75 -28.24
N TYR A 59 -6.57 -22.90 -27.30
CA TYR A 59 -7.24 -22.71 -26.02
C TYR A 59 -7.94 -21.36 -25.95
N VAL A 60 -9.14 -21.34 -25.37
CA VAL A 60 -9.90 -20.13 -25.10
C VAL A 60 -10.43 -20.19 -23.67
N LEU A 61 -10.49 -19.02 -23.03
CA LEU A 61 -11.16 -18.85 -21.76
C LEU A 61 -12.63 -18.49 -22.07
N GLU A 62 -13.60 -19.21 -21.50
CA GLU A 62 -15.01 -18.91 -21.74
C GLU A 62 -15.34 -17.44 -21.40
N GLU A 63 -16.14 -16.81 -22.26
CA GLU A 63 -16.60 -15.43 -22.03
C GLU A 63 -17.38 -15.34 -20.71
N GLY A 64 -17.12 -14.29 -19.94
CA GLY A 64 -17.72 -14.13 -18.61
C GLY A 64 -17.00 -14.88 -17.48
N TYR A 65 -15.96 -15.67 -17.79
CA TYR A 65 -15.01 -16.11 -16.77
C TYR A 65 -14.06 -14.96 -16.40
N ASP A 66 -14.58 -14.08 -15.54
CA ASP A 66 -13.74 -13.14 -14.81
C ASP A 66 -13.11 -13.92 -13.66
N LEU A 67 -11.78 -14.16 -13.71
CA LEU A 67 -11.08 -14.48 -12.46
C LEU A 67 -11.39 -13.33 -11.51
N PRO A 68 -12.09 -13.56 -10.38
CA PRO A 68 -12.43 -12.47 -9.52
C PRO A 68 -11.11 -11.78 -9.11
N PRO A 69 -11.00 -10.45 -9.31
CA PRO A 69 -9.76 -9.72 -9.11
C PRO A 69 -9.28 -9.95 -7.69
N LEU A 70 -8.10 -10.58 -7.51
CA LEU A 70 -7.41 -10.80 -6.22
C LEU A 70 -8.40 -10.90 -5.05
N MET A 71 -9.12 -12.02 -5.00
CA MET A 71 -10.04 -12.29 -3.89
C MET A 71 -9.25 -12.30 -2.59
N PHE A 72 -9.53 -11.31 -1.74
CA PHE A 72 -9.05 -11.36 -0.36
C PHE A 72 -9.57 -12.62 0.31
N THR A 73 -8.73 -13.27 1.10
CA THR A 73 -9.21 -14.26 2.08
C THR A 73 -9.97 -13.56 3.20
N ALA A 74 -10.73 -14.31 4.00
CA ALA A 74 -11.37 -13.77 5.20
C ALA A 74 -10.34 -13.11 6.14
N GLU A 75 -9.19 -13.76 6.35
CA GLU A 75 -8.10 -13.24 7.18
C GLU A 75 -7.50 -11.95 6.62
N GLU A 76 -7.32 -11.86 5.29
CA GLU A 76 -6.82 -10.63 4.66
C GLU A 76 -7.84 -9.49 4.79
N LEU A 77 -9.14 -9.78 4.70
CA LEU A 77 -10.21 -8.79 4.90
C LEU A 77 -10.24 -8.27 6.33
N GLU A 78 -10.01 -9.12 7.32
CA GLU A 78 -9.90 -8.71 8.72
C GLU A 78 -8.72 -7.74 8.92
N VAL A 79 -7.56 -8.03 8.30
CA VAL A 79 -6.38 -7.13 8.36
C VAL A 79 -6.64 -5.80 7.65
N VAL A 80 -7.31 -5.83 6.50
CA VAL A 80 -7.71 -4.61 5.77
C VAL A 80 -8.66 -3.77 6.63
N MET A 81 -9.69 -4.39 7.22
CA MET A 81 -10.64 -3.71 8.10
C MET A 81 -9.93 -3.10 9.32
N LEU A 82 -9.00 -3.83 9.94
CA LEU A 82 -8.20 -3.33 11.06
C LEU A 82 -7.42 -2.07 10.66
N GLY A 83 -6.76 -2.08 9.50
CA GLY A 83 -6.03 -0.92 8.98
C GLY A 83 -6.95 0.29 8.72
N LEU A 84 -8.14 0.06 8.19
CA LEU A 84 -9.14 1.11 7.96
C LEU A 84 -9.65 1.71 9.28
N ARG A 85 -9.92 0.88 10.29
CA ARG A 85 -10.28 1.34 11.66
C ARG A 85 -9.16 2.16 12.30
N MET A 86 -7.89 1.76 12.11
CA MET A 86 -6.74 2.56 12.57
C MET A 86 -6.63 3.91 11.85
N ALA A 87 -6.90 3.95 10.55
CA ALA A 87 -6.90 5.19 9.77
C ALA A 87 -8.04 6.13 10.20
N GLU A 88 -9.21 5.58 10.53
CA GLU A 88 -10.34 6.33 11.09
C GLU A 88 -10.02 6.92 12.47
N GLY A 89 -9.43 6.13 13.37
CA GLY A 89 -9.13 6.57 14.74
C GLY A 89 -7.92 7.50 14.89
N ARG A 90 -6.94 7.45 13.97
CA ARG A 90 -5.68 8.21 14.06
C ARG A 90 -5.59 9.38 13.06
N GLY A 91 -6.40 9.33 12.00
CA GLY A 91 -6.43 10.30 10.91
C GLY A 91 -7.03 11.66 11.28
N ASP A 92 -7.07 12.56 10.29
CA ASP A 92 -7.98 13.72 10.32
C ASP A 92 -9.38 13.32 9.84
N ALA A 93 -10.36 14.22 10.01
CA ALA A 93 -11.73 13.97 9.59
C ALA A 93 -11.86 13.60 8.10
N ALA A 94 -10.96 14.10 7.24
CA ALA A 94 -10.91 13.72 5.83
C ALA A 94 -10.47 12.26 5.64
N LEU A 95 -9.41 11.81 6.31
CA LEU A 95 -8.95 10.43 6.23
C LEU A 95 -9.98 9.45 6.83
N ALA A 96 -10.64 9.83 7.93
CA ALA A 96 -11.73 9.05 8.51
C ALA A 96 -12.89 8.84 7.53
N ARG A 97 -13.30 9.89 6.81
CA ARG A 97 -14.31 9.75 5.75
C ARG A 97 -13.83 8.85 4.62
N THR A 98 -12.61 9.05 4.12
CA THR A 98 -12.04 8.20 3.07
C THR A 98 -11.95 6.73 3.49
N ALA A 99 -11.65 6.44 4.76
CA ALA A 99 -11.63 5.08 5.29
C ALA A 99 -13.03 4.44 5.26
N ARG A 100 -14.07 5.15 5.73
CA ARG A 100 -15.46 4.69 5.65
C ARG A 100 -15.93 4.48 4.21
N ASP A 101 -15.58 5.38 3.31
CA ASP A 101 -15.88 5.24 1.88
C ASP A 101 -15.18 4.02 1.27
N ALA A 102 -13.94 3.73 1.68
CA ALA A 102 -13.22 2.55 1.24
C ALA A 102 -13.89 1.26 1.74
N VAL A 103 -14.32 1.20 3.00
CA VAL A 103 -15.12 0.08 3.54
C VAL A 103 -16.36 -0.15 2.68
N ALA A 104 -17.14 0.90 2.41
CA ALA A 104 -18.35 0.78 1.60
C ALA A 104 -18.04 0.24 0.20
N LYS A 105 -17.04 0.80 -0.49
CA LYS A 105 -16.64 0.37 -1.84
C LYS A 105 -16.16 -1.07 -1.87
N ILE A 106 -15.34 -1.49 -0.91
CA ILE A 106 -14.86 -2.87 -0.81
C ILE A 106 -16.06 -3.80 -0.59
N ALA A 107 -16.96 -3.49 0.36
CA ALA A 107 -18.12 -4.31 0.63
C ALA A 107 -19.04 -4.50 -0.61
N THR A 108 -19.15 -3.50 -1.49
CA THR A 108 -19.96 -3.62 -2.71
C THR A 108 -19.43 -4.62 -3.73
N VAL A 109 -18.11 -4.83 -3.79
CA VAL A 109 -17.48 -5.73 -4.78
C VAL A 109 -17.18 -7.12 -4.21
N LEU A 110 -17.27 -7.31 -2.89
CA LEU A 110 -17.09 -8.61 -2.26
C LEU A 110 -18.28 -9.56 -2.53
N PRO A 111 -18.03 -10.86 -2.72
CA PRO A 111 -19.09 -11.87 -2.72
C PRO A 111 -19.84 -11.90 -1.39
N ALA A 112 -21.09 -12.34 -1.44
CA ALA A 112 -21.98 -12.37 -0.28
C ALA A 112 -21.37 -13.08 0.95
N HIS A 113 -20.70 -14.22 0.73
CA HIS A 113 -20.12 -15.02 1.82
C HIS A 113 -18.93 -14.37 2.55
N LEU A 114 -18.26 -13.37 1.96
CA LEU A 114 -17.16 -12.64 2.60
C LEU A 114 -17.59 -11.28 3.15
N ARG A 115 -18.67 -10.72 2.60
CA ARG A 115 -19.12 -9.36 2.94
C ARG A 115 -19.49 -9.22 4.41
N GLU A 116 -20.24 -10.17 4.96
CA GLU A 116 -20.66 -10.13 6.36
C GLU A 116 -19.45 -10.22 7.29
N GLY A 117 -18.54 -11.17 7.05
CA GLY A 117 -17.30 -11.31 7.84
C GLY A 117 -16.37 -10.10 7.76
N PHE A 118 -16.32 -9.40 6.62
CA PHE A 118 -15.56 -8.15 6.50
C PHE A 118 -16.17 -7.02 7.34
N LEU A 119 -17.50 -6.84 7.26
CA LEU A 119 -18.19 -5.77 7.99
C LEU A 119 -18.20 -6.01 9.50
N ASP A 120 -18.33 -7.28 9.91
CA ASP A 120 -18.32 -7.73 11.30
C ASP A 120 -16.96 -8.30 11.74
N ALA A 121 -15.86 -7.84 11.11
CA ALA A 121 -14.53 -8.34 11.43
C ALA A 121 -14.25 -8.21 12.94
N PRO A 122 -13.85 -9.30 13.63
CA PRO A 122 -13.73 -9.37 15.09
C PRO A 122 -12.46 -8.68 15.62
N LEU A 123 -11.90 -7.72 14.88
CA LEU A 123 -10.66 -7.02 15.21
C LEU A 123 -10.93 -5.54 15.48
N TYR A 124 -10.67 -5.10 16.71
CA TYR A 124 -10.88 -3.71 17.12
C TYR A 124 -9.56 -2.93 17.20
N ALA A 125 -9.57 -1.68 16.74
CA ALA A 125 -8.45 -0.75 16.87
C ALA A 125 -8.83 0.38 17.84
N PRO A 126 -8.67 0.18 19.16
CA PRO A 126 -8.99 1.23 20.12
C PRO A 126 -8.09 2.45 19.89
N SER A 127 -8.71 3.63 19.86
CA SER A 127 -7.98 4.90 19.94
C SER A 127 -8.16 5.47 21.34
N ALA A 128 -7.22 5.16 22.24
CA ALA A 128 -7.27 5.63 23.62
C ALA A 128 -6.78 7.08 23.78
N ALA A 129 -6.24 7.68 22.72
CA ALA A 129 -5.68 9.03 22.73
C ALA A 129 -6.58 9.97 21.94
N LEU A 130 -6.82 11.16 22.50
CA LEU A 130 -7.36 12.26 21.71
C LEU A 130 -6.38 12.56 20.57
N PRO A 131 -6.85 12.65 19.31
CA PRO A 131 -5.98 13.00 18.21
C PRO A 131 -5.36 14.38 18.48
N PRO A 132 -4.07 14.60 18.10
CA PRO A 132 -3.46 15.91 18.27
C PRO A 132 -4.29 17.00 17.59
N GLU A 133 -4.36 18.19 18.18
CA GLU A 133 -4.95 19.34 17.52
C GLU A 133 -3.94 19.95 16.55
N ASP A 134 -4.09 19.66 15.26
CA ASP A 134 -3.26 20.26 14.22
C ASP A 134 -3.77 21.66 13.88
N ARG A 135 -2.86 22.63 13.85
CA ARG A 135 -3.16 24.00 13.38
C ARG A 135 -3.20 24.11 11.85
N ILE A 136 -2.66 23.10 11.18
CA ILE A 136 -2.61 23.02 9.71
C ILE A 136 -3.66 22.07 9.15
N CYS A 137 -4.08 22.32 7.92
CA CYS A 137 -4.91 21.38 7.18
C CYS A 137 -4.06 20.17 6.73
N LEU A 138 -4.23 19.02 7.39
CA LEU A 138 -3.51 17.79 7.05
C LEU A 138 -3.79 17.29 5.63
N ALA A 139 -4.99 17.52 5.10
CA ALA A 139 -5.30 17.20 3.71
C ALA A 139 -4.37 17.94 2.73
N ARG A 140 -4.05 19.22 2.98
CA ARG A 140 -3.08 19.99 2.20
C ARG A 140 -1.65 19.48 2.37
N LEU A 141 -1.26 19.06 3.57
CA LEU A 141 0.06 18.44 3.78
C LEU A 141 0.19 17.15 2.96
N ARG A 142 -0.84 16.29 2.99
CA ARG A 142 -0.88 15.06 2.17
C ARG A 142 -0.89 15.35 0.67
N GLU A 143 -1.48 16.46 0.23
CA GLU A 143 -1.41 16.92 -1.15
C GLU A 143 0.01 17.36 -1.54
N GLY A 144 0.70 18.11 -0.69
CA GLY A 144 2.12 18.45 -0.88
C GLY A 144 3.02 17.22 -1.00
N LEU A 145 2.78 16.20 -0.16
CA LEU A 145 3.44 14.90 -0.26
C LEU A 145 3.17 14.19 -1.60
N ARG A 146 1.91 14.12 -2.04
CA ARG A 146 1.51 13.44 -3.29
C ARG A 146 2.04 14.16 -4.53
N SER A 147 2.06 15.49 -4.51
CA SER A 147 2.55 16.31 -5.63
C SER A 147 4.08 16.40 -5.70
N GLY A 148 4.79 15.91 -4.69
CA GLY A 148 6.26 15.94 -4.65
C GLY A 148 6.83 17.37 -4.57
N ARG A 149 6.11 18.28 -3.91
CA ARG A 149 6.47 19.70 -3.76
C ARG A 149 7.18 19.96 -2.43
N LYS A 150 8.01 21.00 -2.39
CA LYS A 150 8.60 21.50 -1.13
C LYS A 150 7.49 22.12 -0.26
N LEU A 151 7.69 22.10 1.05
CA LEU A 151 6.82 22.80 2.00
C LEU A 151 7.62 23.89 2.70
N GLU A 152 7.04 25.08 2.82
CA GLU A 152 7.48 26.05 3.83
C GLU A 152 6.63 25.85 5.08
N ILE A 153 7.27 25.69 6.24
CA ILE A 153 6.61 25.53 7.53
C ILE A 153 7.13 26.55 8.54
N VAL A 154 6.23 27.08 9.37
CA VAL A 154 6.60 27.73 10.62
C VAL A 154 6.53 26.69 11.73
N TYR A 155 7.67 26.31 12.28
CA TYR A 155 7.76 25.21 13.24
C TYR A 155 8.10 25.69 14.65
N GLN A 156 7.32 25.25 15.63
CA GLN A 156 7.54 25.54 17.04
C GLN A 156 8.33 24.42 17.71
N VAL A 157 9.58 24.71 18.08
CA VAL A 157 10.37 23.84 18.96
C VAL A 157 10.11 24.26 20.41
N PRO A 158 9.86 23.34 21.36
CA PRO A 158 9.68 23.70 22.77
C PRO A 158 10.84 24.56 23.29
N GLY A 159 10.50 25.69 23.94
CA GLY A 159 11.48 26.61 24.52
C GLY A 159 12.27 27.47 23.52
N ARG A 160 11.87 27.52 22.24
CA ARG A 160 12.51 28.36 21.21
C ARG A 160 11.51 29.25 20.50
N VAL A 161 12.00 30.29 19.84
CA VAL A 161 11.17 31.11 18.93
C VAL A 161 10.80 30.25 17.71
N PRO A 162 9.55 30.33 17.20
CA PRO A 162 9.17 29.64 15.97
C PRO A 162 10.08 30.04 14.80
N GLU A 163 10.53 29.06 14.03
CA GLU A 163 11.41 29.29 12.88
C GLU A 163 10.72 28.87 11.57
N ARG A 164 10.91 29.67 10.52
CA ARG A 164 10.53 29.30 9.15
C ARG A 164 11.54 28.34 8.56
N ARG A 165 11.05 27.28 7.90
CA ARG A 165 11.87 26.21 7.34
C ARG A 165 11.28 25.74 6.01
N VAL A 166 12.13 25.62 5.00
CA VAL A 166 11.80 24.88 3.78
C VAL A 166 12.20 23.42 3.98
N VAL A 167 11.26 22.51 3.73
CA VAL A 167 11.44 21.08 3.91
C VAL A 167 10.99 20.28 2.69
N TRP A 168 11.65 19.15 2.43
CA TRP A 168 11.28 18.21 1.38
C TRP A 168 10.51 17.05 2.01
N PRO A 169 9.18 17.02 1.91
CA PRO A 169 8.36 16.06 2.65
C PRO A 169 8.54 14.64 2.06
N ILE A 170 8.72 13.65 2.94
CA ILE A 170 9.00 12.25 2.55
C ILE A 170 7.80 11.34 2.85
N VAL A 171 7.39 11.34 4.12
CA VAL A 171 6.30 10.50 4.64
C VAL A 171 5.66 11.19 5.85
N LEU A 172 4.34 11.04 5.99
CA LEU A 172 3.60 11.39 7.20
C LEU A 172 3.23 10.10 7.94
N ALA A 173 3.82 9.90 9.11
CA ALA A 173 3.53 8.77 9.98
C ALA A 173 2.40 9.11 10.97
N PHE A 174 1.51 8.15 11.21
CA PHE A 174 0.37 8.26 12.14
C PHE A 174 0.60 7.36 13.35
N PHE A 175 1.17 7.91 14.41
CA PHE A 175 1.24 7.28 15.72
C PHE A 175 -0.02 7.58 16.52
N GLU A 176 -0.26 6.83 17.60
CA GLU A 176 -1.47 7.02 18.43
C GLU A 176 -1.58 8.43 19.03
N ARG A 177 -0.45 9.02 19.43
CA ARG A 177 -0.40 10.33 20.12
C ARG A 177 0.30 11.43 19.32
N ALA A 178 0.65 11.14 18.07
CA ALA A 178 1.43 12.06 17.26
C ALA A 178 1.29 11.74 15.78
N ARG A 179 1.26 12.78 14.96
CA ARG A 179 1.49 12.66 13.52
C ARG A 179 2.80 13.33 13.20
N VAL A 180 3.69 12.61 12.50
CA VAL A 180 5.08 13.03 12.32
C VAL A 180 5.41 13.04 10.83
N LEU A 181 5.75 14.22 10.34
CA LEU A 181 6.31 14.43 9.01
C LEU A 181 7.82 14.19 9.07
N ALA A 182 8.30 13.15 8.40
CA ALA A 182 9.71 13.01 8.07
C ALA A 182 10.02 13.81 6.80
N ALA A 183 11.07 14.62 6.85
CA ALA A 183 11.47 15.48 5.74
C ALA A 183 12.96 15.83 5.77
N TRP A 184 13.54 16.16 4.61
CA TRP A 184 14.84 16.83 4.55
C TRP A 184 14.65 18.32 4.85
N CYS A 185 15.42 18.87 5.80
CA CYS A 185 15.32 20.28 6.17
C CYS A 185 16.47 21.08 5.56
N GLU A 186 16.17 22.03 4.67
CA GLU A 186 17.20 22.84 3.99
C GLU A 186 18.01 23.67 4.98
N LEU A 187 17.34 24.25 5.98
CA LEU A 187 18.00 25.05 7.03
C LEU A 187 19.03 24.25 7.86
N ARG A 188 18.86 22.93 7.95
CA ARG A 188 19.75 22.07 8.75
C ARG A 188 20.63 21.16 7.89
N GLY A 189 20.38 21.06 6.58
CA GLY A 189 21.07 20.14 5.68
C GLY A 189 20.98 18.68 6.14
N ALA A 190 19.83 18.26 6.70
CA ALA A 190 19.67 16.92 7.28
C ALA A 190 18.21 16.46 7.33
N TYR A 191 18.00 15.14 7.44
CA TYR A 191 16.69 14.56 7.74
C TYR A 191 16.21 14.92 9.13
N ARG A 192 14.95 15.33 9.25
CA ARG A 192 14.33 15.70 10.52
C ARG A 192 12.86 15.28 10.57
N ASN A 193 12.40 15.05 11.79
CA ASN A 193 11.03 14.71 12.11
C ASN A 193 10.31 15.92 12.69
N PHE A 194 9.16 16.25 12.12
CA PHE A 194 8.33 17.38 12.51
C PHE A 194 6.97 16.87 12.97
N ARG A 195 6.60 17.12 14.23
CA ARG A 195 5.24 16.79 14.67
C ARG A 195 4.26 17.78 14.06
N SER A 196 3.16 17.31 13.48
CA SER A 196 2.20 18.16 12.78
C SER A 196 1.51 19.17 13.73
N ASP A 197 1.30 18.79 14.99
CA ASP A 197 0.70 19.63 16.04
C ASP A 197 1.59 20.83 16.42
N ARG A 198 2.88 20.79 16.05
CA ARG A 198 3.85 21.86 16.26
C ARG A 198 4.12 22.71 15.02
N ILE A 199 3.48 22.39 13.90
CA ILE A 199 3.51 23.22 12.69
C ILE A 199 2.45 24.30 12.86
N LEU A 200 2.88 25.55 13.02
CA LEU A 200 1.98 26.69 13.24
C LEU A 200 1.30 27.15 11.95
N SER A 201 2.04 27.10 10.84
CA SER A 201 1.53 27.35 9.50
C SER A 201 2.34 26.55 8.47
N MET A 202 1.72 26.30 7.31
CA MET A 202 2.32 25.55 6.22
C MET A 202 1.84 26.09 4.87
N GLU A 203 2.77 26.22 3.93
CA GLU A 203 2.52 26.53 2.53
C GLU A 203 3.14 25.46 1.63
N VAL A 204 2.42 25.04 0.59
CA VAL A 204 2.94 24.15 -0.45
C VAL A 204 3.57 25.03 -1.52
N LEU A 205 4.88 24.90 -1.72
CA LEU A 205 5.61 25.70 -2.68
C LEU A 205 5.49 25.10 -4.09
N GLU A 206 5.60 25.94 -5.12
CA GLU A 206 5.72 25.46 -6.50
C GLU A 206 7.05 24.73 -6.76
N ALA A 207 8.08 25.07 -5.98
CA ALA A 207 9.40 24.45 -6.06
C ALA A 207 9.35 22.96 -5.69
N ARG A 208 10.13 22.15 -6.42
CA ARG A 208 10.29 20.71 -6.16
C ARG A 208 11.66 20.41 -5.54
N PRO A 209 11.77 19.37 -4.70
CA PRO A 209 13.06 18.84 -4.27
C PRO A 209 13.92 18.40 -5.47
N PRO A 210 15.26 18.41 -5.35
CA PRO A 210 16.15 17.97 -6.43
C PRO A 210 16.09 16.46 -6.71
N ARG A 211 15.48 15.67 -5.81
CA ARG A 211 15.30 14.23 -5.95
C ARG A 211 13.82 13.88 -5.78
N ALA A 212 13.37 12.84 -6.49
CA ALA A 212 12.01 12.34 -6.34
C ALA A 212 11.75 11.81 -4.92
N ARG A 213 10.50 11.90 -4.45
CA ARG A 213 10.09 11.43 -3.12
C ARG A 213 10.44 9.97 -2.86
N SER A 214 10.31 9.10 -3.87
CA SER A 214 10.67 7.67 -3.75
C SER A 214 12.16 7.46 -3.47
N TRP A 215 13.02 8.28 -4.08
CA TRP A 215 14.46 8.28 -3.81
C TRP A 215 14.73 8.79 -2.39
N LEU A 216 14.14 9.93 -2.01
CA LEU A 216 14.29 10.51 -0.67
C LEU A 216 13.78 9.54 0.42
N TYR A 217 12.72 8.79 0.16
CA TYR A 217 12.20 7.76 1.07
C TYR A 217 13.22 6.64 1.30
N ARG A 218 13.83 6.13 0.23
CA ARG A 218 14.85 5.08 0.34
C ARG A 218 16.09 5.56 1.10
N ASP A 219 16.53 6.78 0.82
CA ASP A 219 17.71 7.37 1.46
C ASP A 219 17.45 7.65 2.94
N TRP A 220 16.32 8.30 3.27
CA TRP A 220 15.85 8.48 4.64
C TRP A 220 15.72 7.15 5.40
N TRP A 221 15.13 6.12 4.79
CA TRP A 221 14.99 4.81 5.42
C TRP A 221 16.35 4.19 5.76
N ALA A 222 17.30 4.27 4.83
CA ALA A 222 18.65 3.73 5.02
C ALA A 222 19.42 4.47 6.13
N VAL A 223 19.26 5.80 6.22
CA VAL A 223 19.99 6.64 7.17
C VAL A 223 19.36 6.65 8.56
N GLU A 224 18.04 6.78 8.66
CA GLU A 224 17.35 7.04 9.94
C GLU A 224 16.64 5.79 10.51
N MET A 225 16.04 4.95 9.66
CA MET A 225 15.16 3.86 10.13
C MET A 225 15.90 2.52 10.30
N LYS A 226 16.76 2.17 9.34
CA LYS A 226 17.49 0.90 9.35
C LYS A 226 18.34 0.70 10.62
N PRO A 227 19.09 1.70 11.12
CA PRO A 227 19.84 1.55 12.37
C PRO A 227 18.94 1.29 13.59
N LEU A 228 17.80 1.98 13.68
CA LEU A 228 16.83 1.81 14.78
C LEU A 228 16.19 0.42 14.77
N GLU A 229 15.95 -0.16 13.60
CA GLU A 229 15.43 -1.53 13.48
C GLU A 229 16.47 -2.58 13.89
N GLU A 230 17.73 -2.38 13.52
CA GLU A 230 18.84 -3.26 13.89
C GLU A 230 19.07 -3.24 15.41
N GLU A 231 19.05 -2.06 16.04
CA GLU A 231 19.11 -1.91 17.51
C GLU A 231 17.93 -2.58 18.22
N ARG A 232 16.71 -2.38 17.72
CA ARG A 232 15.50 -3.03 18.28
C ARG A 232 15.57 -4.55 18.16
N ARG A 233 16.06 -5.07 17.04
CA ARG A 233 16.24 -6.51 16.84
C ARG A 233 17.30 -7.06 17.78
N ALA A 234 18.43 -6.37 17.96
CA ALA A 234 19.46 -6.75 18.92
C ALA A 234 18.93 -6.81 20.36
N CYS A 235 18.13 -5.81 20.76
CA CYS A 235 17.50 -5.77 22.09
C CYS A 235 16.49 -6.92 22.30
N MET A 236 15.68 -7.25 21.28
CA MET A 236 14.75 -8.38 21.35
C MET A 236 15.43 -9.75 21.42
N VAL A 237 16.60 -9.91 20.78
CA VAL A 237 17.39 -11.14 20.88
C VAL A 237 18.01 -11.27 22.27
N ALA A 238 18.57 -10.19 22.82
CA ALA A 238 19.12 -10.18 24.18
C ALA A 238 18.06 -10.48 25.25
N ALA A 239 16.83 -9.97 25.09
CA ALA A 239 15.72 -10.21 26.01
C ALA A 239 15.14 -11.63 25.96
N ARG A 240 15.50 -12.45 24.95
CA ARG A 240 15.09 -13.87 24.86
C ARG A 240 16.16 -14.83 25.39
N SER A 241 17.36 -14.32 25.69
CA SER A 241 18.50 -15.09 26.21
C SER A 241 18.74 -14.88 27.70
N ALA A 242 17.86 -14.13 28.37
CA ALA A 242 17.80 -13.90 29.82
C ALA A 242 16.50 -14.49 30.37
#